data_AF-A0A850G761-F1
#
_entry.id   AF-A0A850G761-F1
#
_cell.length_a   1.000
_cell.length_b   1.000
_cell.length_c   1.000
_cell.angle_alpha   90.00
_cell.angle_beta   90.00
_cell.angle_gamma   90.00
#
_symmetry.space_group_name_H-M   'P 1'
#
loop_
_entity.id
_entity.type
_entity.pdbx_description
1 polymer ?
#
loop_
_entity_poly.entity_id
_entity_poly.type
_entity_poly.pdbx_seq_one_letter_code
_entity_poly.pdbx_strand_id
1 'polypeptide(L)'
;MSADKQVLESLALLYLTFGHSTDGILSGEEMRALADKLRAWAPDAALGDIGELLKTTVATYKGAEDKLLTARGATEALQGKLEPDQLRTILADLEAIAAADGHVSAEEKQFIADTTRSFGL
;
A
#
# COMPACT_ATOMS: atom_id res chain seq x y z
N MET A 1 -11.43 -3.24 12.26
CA MET A 1 -11.39 -1.77 12.33
C MET A 1 -11.79 -1.26 10.95
N SER A 2 -12.64 -0.24 10.85
CA SER A 2 -12.90 0.41 9.56
C SER A 2 -12.03 1.65 9.49
N ALA A 3 -11.12 1.69 8.52
CA ALA A 3 -10.26 2.83 8.27
C ALA A 3 -11.03 3.96 7.57
N ASP A 4 -10.69 5.20 7.89
CA ASP A 4 -11.22 6.36 7.18
C ASP A 4 -10.73 6.40 5.72
N LYS A 5 -11.50 7.04 4.85
CA LYS A 5 -11.20 7.15 3.40
C LYS A 5 -9.76 7.60 3.11
N GLN A 6 -9.28 8.60 3.85
CA GLN A 6 -7.93 9.13 3.64
C GLN A 6 -6.83 8.13 4.03
N VAL A 7 -7.08 7.28 5.04
CA VAL A 7 -6.16 6.18 5.40
C VAL A 7 -6.15 5.15 4.28
N LEU A 8 -7.31 4.77 3.74
CA LEU A 8 -7.40 3.84 2.61
C LEU A 8 -6.70 4.36 1.36
N GLU A 9 -6.84 5.65 1.05
CA GLU A 9 -6.13 6.30 -0.06
C GLU A 9 -4.61 6.25 0.15
N SER A 10 -4.13 6.55 1.36
CA SER A 10 -2.71 6.47 1.69
C SER A 10 -2.18 5.02 1.66
N LEU A 11 -2.96 4.05 2.14
CA LEU A 11 -2.61 2.62 2.04
C LEU A 11 -2.52 2.18 0.58
N ALA A 12 -3.52 2.54 -0.24
CA ALA A 12 -3.51 2.22 -1.65
C ALA A 12 -2.30 2.84 -2.36
N LEU A 13 -1.93 4.09 -2.06
CA LEU A 13 -0.74 4.73 -2.61
C LEU A 13 0.54 4.01 -2.19
N LEU A 14 0.66 3.64 -0.91
CA LEU A 14 1.82 2.93 -0.39
C LEU A 14 1.97 1.56 -1.07
N TYR A 15 0.90 0.77 -1.14
CA TYR A 15 0.92 -0.55 -1.75
C TYR A 15 1.16 -0.50 -3.27
N LEU A 16 0.62 0.51 -3.95
CA LEU A 16 0.91 0.73 -5.38
C LEU A 16 2.35 1.16 -5.61
N THR A 17 2.90 2.00 -4.72
CA THR A 17 4.31 2.39 -4.79
C THR A 17 5.19 1.17 -4.58
N PHE A 18 4.87 0.32 -3.61
CA PHE A 18 5.61 -0.92 -3.35
C PHE A 18 5.84 -1.73 -4.63
N GLY A 19 4.78 -2.13 -5.34
CA GLY A 19 4.94 -2.91 -6.57
C GLY A 19 5.44 -2.14 -7.79
N HIS A 20 5.48 -0.80 -7.74
CA HIS A 20 6.02 0.02 -8.83
C HIS A 20 7.48 0.45 -8.61
N SER A 21 7.94 0.47 -7.35
CA SER A 21 9.32 0.80 -6.97
C SER A 21 10.25 -0.42 -6.99
N THR A 22 9.71 -1.62 -7.18
CA THR A 22 10.46 -2.88 -7.30
C THR A 22 10.71 -3.16 -8.77
N ASP A 23 10.00 -4.11 -9.38
CA ASP A 23 10.16 -4.50 -10.78
C ASP A 23 9.30 -3.64 -11.74
N GLY A 24 8.58 -2.66 -11.18
CA GLY A 24 7.77 -1.69 -11.92
C GLY A 24 6.41 -2.22 -12.39
N ILE A 25 6.08 -3.48 -12.09
CA ILE A 25 4.86 -4.14 -12.53
C ILE A 25 4.30 -4.99 -11.39
N LEU A 26 3.16 -4.57 -10.83
CA LEU A 26 2.32 -5.45 -10.02
C LEU A 26 1.74 -6.56 -10.91
N SER A 27 2.02 -7.81 -10.56
CA SER A 27 1.38 -8.99 -11.13
C SER A 27 -0.14 -9.00 -10.82
N GLY A 28 -0.87 -9.83 -11.55
CA GLY A 28 -2.29 -10.02 -11.30
C GLY A 28 -2.60 -10.63 -9.93
N GLU A 29 -1.64 -11.33 -9.33
CA GLU A 29 -1.77 -11.95 -8.00
C GLU A 29 -1.52 -10.93 -6.89
N GLU A 30 -0.46 -10.13 -7.01
CA GLU A 30 -0.18 -9.02 -6.09
C GLU A 30 -1.29 -7.97 -6.10
N MET A 31 -1.84 -7.64 -7.28
CA MET A 31 -2.94 -6.68 -7.38
C MET A 31 -4.22 -7.19 -6.69
N ARG A 32 -4.48 -8.50 -6.73
CA ARG A 32 -5.59 -9.12 -5.98
C ARG A 32 -5.31 -9.11 -4.49
N ALA A 33 -4.11 -9.52 -4.07
CA ALA A 33 -3.71 -9.51 -2.67
C ALA A 33 -3.85 -8.10 -2.08
N LEU A 34 -3.38 -7.08 -2.78
CA LEU A 34 -3.51 -5.67 -2.41
C LEU A 34 -4.98 -5.26 -2.22
N ALA A 35 -5.86 -5.60 -3.18
CA ALA A 35 -7.29 -5.31 -3.07
C ALA A 35 -7.95 -6.02 -1.86
N ASP A 36 -7.58 -7.27 -1.60
CA ASP A 36 -8.04 -8.02 -0.42
C ASP A 36 -7.56 -7.39 0.89
N LYS A 37 -6.31 -6.88 0.94
CA LYS A 37 -5.81 -6.13 2.10
C LYS A 37 -6.61 -4.85 2.32
N LEU A 38 -6.79 -4.02 1.29
CA LEU A 38 -7.59 -2.79 1.42
C LEU A 38 -9.02 -3.07 1.89
N ARG A 39 -9.62 -4.17 1.42
CA ARG A 39 -10.94 -4.60 1.90
C ARG A 39 -10.93 -5.03 3.36
N ALA A 40 -9.86 -5.67 3.85
CA ALA A 40 -9.74 -6.02 5.27
C ALA A 40 -9.66 -4.78 6.18
N TRP A 41 -9.07 -3.68 5.68
CA TRP A 41 -9.05 -2.39 6.36
C TRP A 41 -10.39 -1.63 6.30
N ALA A 42 -11.24 -1.94 5.32
CA ALA A 42 -12.58 -1.36 5.16
C ALA A 42 -13.63 -2.44 4.88
N PRO A 43 -13.95 -3.30 5.87
CA PRO A 43 -14.86 -4.42 5.67
C PRO A 43 -16.30 -3.99 5.31
N ASP A 44 -16.67 -2.76 5.69
CA ASP A 44 -17.97 -2.14 5.42
C ASP A 44 -18.05 -1.45 4.04
N ALA A 45 -16.93 -1.28 3.33
CA ALA A 45 -16.91 -0.65 2.01
C ALA A 45 -17.44 -1.61 0.93
N ALA A 46 -18.20 -1.09 -0.04
CA ALA A 46 -18.64 -1.91 -1.16
C ALA A 46 -17.44 -2.27 -2.05
N LEU A 47 -17.48 -3.45 -2.66
CA LEU A 47 -16.41 -3.89 -3.59
C LEU A 47 -16.18 -2.90 -4.74
N GLY A 48 -17.26 -2.24 -5.20
CA GLY A 48 -17.18 -1.19 -6.20
C GLY A 48 -16.37 0.03 -5.74
N ASP A 49 -16.50 0.41 -4.46
CA ASP A 49 -15.79 1.56 -3.88
C ASP A 49 -14.29 1.30 -3.77
N ILE A 50 -13.88 0.07 -3.39
CA ILE A 50 -12.46 -0.32 -3.34
C ILE A 50 -11.86 -0.29 -4.75
N GLY A 51 -12.59 -0.77 -5.76
CA GLY A 51 -12.16 -0.74 -7.16
C GLY A 51 -12.03 0.69 -7.70
N GLU A 52 -13.00 1.56 -7.42
CA GLU A 52 -12.97 2.98 -7.79
C GLU A 52 -11.83 3.73 -7.09
N LEU A 53 -11.62 3.46 -5.79
CA LEU A 53 -10.51 4.00 -5.02
C LEU A 53 -9.18 3.60 -5.65
N LEU A 54 -8.95 2.31 -5.89
CA LEU A 54 -7.72 1.81 -6.53
C LEU A 54 -7.49 2.45 -7.90
N LYS A 55 -8.52 2.51 -8.74
CA LYS A 55 -8.43 3.13 -10.06
C LYS A 55 -8.05 4.60 -9.97
N THR A 56 -8.64 5.33 -9.03
CA THR A 56 -8.35 6.75 -8.78
C THR A 56 -6.92 6.91 -8.29
N THR A 57 -6.50 6.10 -7.32
CA THR A 57 -5.15 6.12 -6.77
C THR A 57 -4.09 5.80 -7.83
N VAL A 58 -4.33 4.80 -8.69
CA VAL A 58 -3.45 4.49 -9.82
C VAL A 58 -3.36 5.66 -10.79
N ALA A 59 -4.49 6.31 -11.10
CA ALA A 59 -4.50 7.47 -11.99
C ALA A 59 -3.71 8.65 -11.39
N THR A 60 -3.92 8.93 -10.10
CA THR A 60 -3.18 9.95 -9.35
C THR A 60 -1.68 9.65 -9.32
N TYR A 61 -1.30 8.43 -9.01
CA TYR A 61 0.11 8.01 -8.97
C TYR A 61 0.78 8.07 -10.34
N LYS A 62 0.08 7.66 -11.41
CA LYS A 62 0.60 7.75 -12.79
C LYS A 62 0.72 9.18 -13.30
N GLY A 63 -0.15 10.08 -12.83
CA GLY A 63 -0.14 11.50 -13.19
C GLY A 63 0.77 12.35 -12.31
N ALA A 64 1.31 11.82 -11.21
CA ALA A 64 2.19 12.55 -10.31
C ALA A 64 3.54 12.82 -10.97
N GLU A 65 3.98 14.09 -10.99
CA GLU A 65 5.30 14.48 -11.47
C GLU A 65 6.42 13.87 -10.61
N ASP A 66 6.17 13.73 -9.30
CA ASP A 66 7.10 13.15 -8.34
C ASP A 66 6.43 12.01 -7.55
N LYS A 67 6.63 10.80 -8.07
CA LYS A 67 6.10 9.57 -7.48
C LYS A 67 6.66 9.30 -6.08
N LEU A 68 7.94 9.65 -5.85
CA LEU A 68 8.60 9.45 -4.57
C LEU A 68 8.04 10.39 -3.51
N LEU A 69 7.82 11.67 -3.84
CA LEU A 69 7.15 12.61 -2.93
C LEU A 69 5.73 12.17 -2.58
N THR A 70 4.98 11.67 -3.56
CA THR A 70 3.61 11.16 -3.34
C THR A 70 3.61 9.97 -2.38
N ALA A 71 4.51 9.01 -2.61
CA ALA A 71 4.66 7.85 -1.74
C ALA A 71 5.07 8.23 -0.31
N ARG A 72 6.06 9.11 -0.18
CA ARG A 72 6.53 9.59 1.12
C ARG A 72 5.41 10.29 1.90
N GLY A 73 4.64 11.16 1.24
CA GLY A 73 3.51 11.83 1.87
C GLY A 73 2.43 10.84 2.35
N ALA A 74 2.22 9.74 1.63
CA ALA A 74 1.33 8.67 2.08
C ALA A 74 1.87 7.95 3.33
N THR A 75 3.16 7.60 3.35
CA THR A 75 3.82 6.99 4.51
C THR A 75 3.76 7.88 5.75
N GLU A 76 4.05 9.18 5.60
CA GLU A 76 3.99 10.17 6.69
C GLU A 76 2.55 10.37 7.19
N ALA A 77 1.56 10.37 6.29
CA ALA A 77 0.15 10.47 6.66
C ALA A 77 -0.34 9.25 7.45
N LEU A 78 0.14 8.05 7.10
CA LEU A 78 -0.17 6.81 7.83
C LEU A 78 0.47 6.82 9.21
N GLN A 79 1.76 7.17 9.30
CA GLN A 79 2.48 7.28 10.56
C GLN A 79 1.82 8.27 11.53
N GLY A 80 1.32 9.40 11.03
CA GLY A 80 0.69 10.43 11.87
C GLY A 80 -0.73 10.08 12.34
N LYS A 81 -1.38 9.05 11.78
CA LYS A 81 -2.79 8.73 12.04
C LYS A 81 -3.02 7.36 12.65
N LEU A 82 -2.08 6.44 12.49
CA LEU A 82 -2.24 5.05 12.89
C LEU A 82 -1.40 4.73 14.12
N GLU A 83 -1.90 3.81 14.94
CA GLU A 83 -1.17 3.31 16.10
C GLU A 83 -0.03 2.35 15.67
N PRO A 84 1.00 2.14 16.50
CA PRO A 84 2.13 1.26 16.15
C PRO A 84 1.72 -0.15 15.72
N ASP A 85 0.68 -0.73 16.33
CA ASP A 85 0.18 -2.06 15.95
C ASP A 85 -0.50 -2.06 14.57
N GLN A 86 -1.13 -0.95 14.19
CA GLN A 86 -1.67 -0.76 12.86
C GLN A 86 -0.54 -0.59 11.83
N LEU A 87 0.53 0.14 12.17
CA LEU A 87 1.71 0.26 11.30
C LEU A 87 2.40 -1.09 11.08
N ARG A 88 2.48 -1.95 12.10
CA ARG A 88 2.95 -3.34 11.96
C ARG A 88 2.07 -4.17 11.04
N THR A 89 0.75 -3.94 11.08
CA THR A 89 -0.19 -4.61 10.17
C THR A 89 0.07 -4.21 8.72
N ILE A 90 0.40 -2.94 8.46
CA ILE A 90 0.78 -2.48 7.11
C ILE A 90 2.03 -3.20 6.60
N LEU A 91 3.04 -3.39 7.46
CA LEU A 91 4.26 -4.12 7.09
C LEU A 91 3.95 -5.59 6.77
N ALA A 92 3.14 -6.25 7.60
CA ALA A 92 2.70 -7.62 7.34
C ALA A 92 1.86 -7.73 6.05
N ASP A 93 1.09 -6.69 5.71
CA ASP A 93 0.35 -6.62 4.45
C ASP A 93 1.29 -6.49 3.25
N LEU A 94 2.35 -5.66 3.33
CA LEU A 94 3.37 -5.56 2.29
C LEU A 94 4.08 -6.89 2.07
N GLU A 95 4.47 -7.59 3.14
CA GLU A 95 5.08 -8.92 3.05
C GLU A 95 4.14 -9.94 2.39
N ALA A 96 2.85 -9.89 2.72
CA ALA A 96 1.86 -10.78 2.12
C ALA A 96 1.57 -10.46 0.64
N ILE A 97 1.63 -9.19 0.25
CA ILE A 97 1.51 -8.76 -1.15
C ILE A 97 2.72 -9.26 -1.93
N ALA A 98 3.94 -9.01 -1.43
CA ALA A 98 5.19 -9.49 -2.05
C ALA A 98 5.22 -11.01 -2.22
N ALA A 99 4.69 -11.74 -1.25
CA ALA A 99 4.64 -13.20 -1.30
C ALA A 99 3.50 -13.76 -2.17
N ALA A 100 2.62 -12.91 -2.73
CA ALA A 100 1.39 -13.35 -3.39
C ALA A 100 1.64 -14.13 -4.69
N ASP A 101 2.70 -13.79 -5.43
CA ASP A 101 3.13 -14.51 -6.64
C ASP A 101 4.15 -15.64 -6.34
N GLY A 102 4.49 -15.83 -5.07
CA GLY A 102 5.44 -16.82 -4.59
C GLY A 102 6.92 -16.42 -4.68
N HIS A 103 7.25 -15.19 -5.08
CA HIS A 103 8.63 -14.72 -5.18
C HIS A 103 8.83 -13.33 -4.56
N VAL A 104 9.60 -13.26 -3.48
CA VAL A 104 9.99 -11.98 -2.88
C VAL A 104 11.41 -11.58 -3.31
N SER A 105 11.51 -10.52 -4.11
CA SER A 105 12.73 -9.95 -4.66
C SER A 105 13.57 -9.22 -3.60
N ALA A 106 14.81 -8.84 -3.97
CA ALA A 106 15.68 -8.07 -3.09
C ALA A 106 15.19 -6.62 -2.96
N GLU A 107 14.70 -6.02 -4.05
CA GLU A 107 14.09 -4.69 -4.05
C GLU A 107 12.87 -4.62 -3.13
N GLU A 108 12.02 -5.63 -3.13
CA GLU A 108 10.82 -5.68 -2.27
C GLU A 108 11.19 -5.69 -0.79
N LYS A 109 12.15 -6.54 -0.42
CA LYS A 109 12.68 -6.59 0.95
C LYS A 109 13.29 -5.26 1.36
N GLN A 110 14.00 -4.60 0.45
CA GLN A 110 14.58 -3.29 0.71
C GLN A 110 13.49 -2.24 0.93
N PHE A 111 12.44 -2.23 0.10
CA PHE A 111 11.31 -1.31 0.26
C PHE A 111 10.59 -1.50 1.61
N ILE A 112 10.34 -2.75 2.01
CA ILE A 112 9.73 -3.07 3.32
C ILE A 112 10.64 -2.58 4.46
N ALA A 113 11.95 -2.78 4.36
CA ALA A 113 12.91 -2.30 5.35
C ALA A 113 12.95 -0.77 5.45
N ASP A 114 12.93 -0.07 4.31
CA ASP A 114 12.88 1.39 4.26
C ASP A 114 11.56 1.92 4.84
N THR A 115 10.43 1.28 4.53
CA THR A 115 9.12 1.62 5.09
C THR A 115 9.08 1.40 6.60
N THR A 116 9.66 0.30 7.09
CA THR A 116 9.78 0.01 8.52
C THR A 116 10.56 1.13 9.24
N ARG A 117 11.68 1.56 8.66
CA ARG A 117 12.47 2.67 9.17
C ARG A 117 11.69 3.99 9.17
N SER A 118 10.90 4.25 8.12
CA SER A 118 10.03 5.44 8.07
C SER A 118 8.96 5.45 9.15
N PHE A 119 8.40 4.29 9.49
CA PHE A 119 7.45 4.16 10.61
C PHE A 119 8.10 4.25 11.99
N GLY A 120 9.44 4.20 12.07
CA GLY A 120 10.18 4.25 13.32
C GLY A 120 10.04 2.96 14.14
N LEU A 121 9.84 1.82 13.46
CA LEU A 121 9.72 0.48 14.05
C LEU A 121 11.05 -0.28 14.04
#